data_AF-A0A6L3JQH7-F1
#
_entry.id   AF-A0A6L3JQH7-F1
#
_cell.length_a   1.000
_cell.length_b   1.000
_cell.length_c   1.000
_cell.angle_alpha   90.00
_cell.angle_beta   90.00
_cell.angle_gamma   90.00
#
_symmetry.space_group_name_H-M   'P 1'
#
loop_
_entity.id
_entity.type
_entity.pdbx_description
1 polymer ?
#
loop_
_entity_poly.entity_id
_entity_poly.type
_entity_poly.pdbx_seq_one_letter_code
_entity_poly.pdbx_strand_id
1 'polypeptide(L)'
;MWNGDLTYDDFLQRLNIQDILIDAGYHLNKRDGLRYPSYVRMDSEGRRIRGDKFIVMPNGKCCFKAQEQKVYNIISFIKEYPQFFAEYRAGVSPDRLVNLVCNRLLNHPIEERSTRIIQPKRDVKPFDITDYEIHRFNPQD
;
A
#
# COMPACT_ATOMS: atom_id res chain seq x y z
N MET A 1 -30.03 -4.87 -0.49
CA MET A 1 -29.15 -5.78 0.26
C MET A 1 -27.75 -5.21 0.15
N TRP A 2 -27.22 -4.62 1.23
CA TRP A 2 -25.87 -4.05 1.26
C TRP A 2 -24.89 -5.23 1.33
N ASN A 3 -24.23 -5.52 0.21
CA ASN A 3 -23.12 -6.47 0.19
C ASN A 3 -22.07 -5.95 1.18
N GLY A 4 -21.53 -6.84 2.02
CA GLY A 4 -20.69 -6.53 3.19
C GLY A 4 -19.32 -5.88 2.92
N ASP A 5 -19.28 -4.87 2.04
CA ASP A 5 -18.16 -3.98 1.83
C ASP A 5 -18.09 -3.02 3.03
N LEU A 6 -17.07 -3.16 3.87
CA LEU A 6 -16.84 -2.22 4.97
C LEU A 6 -16.64 -0.81 4.43
N THR A 7 -17.31 0.16 5.07
CA THR A 7 -17.17 1.57 4.71
C THR A 7 -15.91 2.15 5.35
N TYR A 8 -15.48 3.31 4.85
CA TYR A 8 -14.33 3.99 5.42
C TYR A 8 -14.49 4.32 6.92
N ASP A 9 -15.70 4.70 7.32
CA ASP A 9 -16.02 5.01 8.72
C ASP A 9 -15.88 3.75 9.61
N ASP A 10 -16.27 2.58 9.10
CA ASP A 10 -16.08 1.31 9.82
C ASP A 10 -14.62 1.05 10.17
N PHE A 11 -13.68 1.34 9.24
CA PHE A 11 -12.25 1.18 9.52
C PHE A 11 -11.80 2.14 10.62
N LEU A 12 -12.23 3.40 10.56
CA LEU A 12 -11.88 4.40 11.56
C LEU A 12 -12.43 4.05 12.94
N GLN A 13 -13.58 3.38 13.03
CA GLN A 13 -14.14 2.97 14.31
C GLN A 13 -13.41 1.75 14.89
N ARG A 14 -13.15 0.73 14.07
CA ARG A 14 -12.68 -0.59 14.53
C ARG A 14 -11.17 -0.72 14.67
N LEU A 15 -10.39 0.05 13.91
CA LEU A 15 -8.92 -0.01 13.94
C LEU A 15 -8.31 1.11 14.78
N ASN A 16 -7.13 0.84 15.32
CA ASN A 16 -6.27 1.82 15.98
C ASN A 16 -5.03 2.06 15.11
N ILE A 17 -4.45 3.27 15.19
CA ILE A 17 -3.21 3.56 14.47
C ILE A 17 -2.04 2.68 14.97
N GLN A 18 -2.13 2.17 16.20
CA GLN A 18 -1.16 1.22 16.76
C GLN A 18 -1.12 -0.09 15.97
N ASP A 19 -2.28 -0.61 15.58
CA ASP A 19 -2.37 -1.86 14.82
C ASP A 19 -1.68 -1.70 13.46
N ILE A 20 -1.88 -0.55 12.80
CA ILE A 20 -1.23 -0.19 11.54
C ILE A 20 0.29 -0.06 11.71
N LEU A 21 0.75 0.57 12.78
CA LEU A 21 2.19 0.73 13.05
C LEU A 21 2.86 -0.63 13.29
N ILE A 22 2.21 -1.50 14.06
CA ILE A 22 2.70 -2.86 14.33
C ILE A 22 2.78 -3.67 13.03
N ASP A 23 1.72 -3.60 12.21
CA ASP A 23 1.65 -4.26 10.91
C ASP A 23 2.73 -3.77 9.94
N ALA A 24 3.02 -2.46 9.96
CA ALA A 24 4.12 -1.85 9.20
C ALA A 24 5.53 -2.19 9.76
N GLY A 25 5.63 -3.05 10.77
CA GLY A 25 6.89 -3.51 11.35
C GLY A 25 7.45 -2.64 12.47
N TYR A 26 6.67 -1.70 13.03
CA TYR A 26 7.10 -0.91 14.17
C TYR A 26 6.83 -1.63 15.49
N HIS A 27 7.68 -1.33 16.46
CA HIS A 27 7.62 -1.92 17.79
C HIS A 27 7.46 -0.84 18.84
N LEU A 28 6.68 -1.14 19.88
CA LEU A 28 6.50 -0.25 21.02
C LEU A 28 7.84 -0.01 21.73
N ASN A 29 8.25 1.24 21.77
CA ASN A 29 9.50 1.66 22.38
C ASN A 29 9.30 1.93 23.87
N LYS A 30 9.50 0.91 24.70
CA LYS A 30 9.31 0.97 26.16
C LYS A 30 10.31 1.87 26.91
N ARG A 31 11.41 2.30 26.27
CA ARG A 31 12.58 2.93 26.94
C ARG A 31 12.71 4.42 26.69
N ASP A 32 11.68 5.10 26.19
CA ASP A 32 11.85 6.46 25.66
C ASP A 32 11.49 7.60 26.62
N GLY A 33 10.87 7.28 27.77
CA GLY A 33 10.50 8.25 28.81
C GLY A 33 9.45 9.29 28.39
N LEU A 34 8.81 9.14 27.22
CA LEU A 34 7.74 10.02 26.77
C LEU A 34 6.43 9.68 27.46
N ARG A 35 5.58 10.71 27.59
CA ARG A 35 4.22 10.59 28.10
C ARG A 35 3.33 9.72 27.22
N TYR A 36 3.58 9.73 25.91
CA TYR A 36 2.75 9.04 24.92
C TYR A 36 3.50 7.86 24.30
N PRO A 37 2.80 6.75 23.97
CA PRO A 37 3.42 5.58 23.37
C PRO A 37 4.15 5.96 22.09
N SER A 38 5.39 5.50 21.95
CA SER A 38 6.14 5.67 20.72
C SER A 38 6.53 4.36 20.09
N TYR A 39 6.57 4.36 18.77
CA TYR A 39 6.81 3.19 17.94
C TYR A 39 8.02 3.44 17.08
N VAL A 40 8.94 2.48 17.06
CA VAL A 40 10.23 2.55 16.35
C VAL A 40 10.44 1.30 15.52
N ARG A 41 11.19 1.44 14.43
CA ARG A 41 11.55 0.32 13.58
C ARG A 41 12.98 -0.13 13.83
N MET A 42 13.22 -1.43 13.68
CA MET A 42 14.54 -2.04 13.81
C MET A 42 15.08 -2.36 12.41
N ASP A 43 16.40 -2.27 12.24
CA ASP A 43 17.09 -2.78 11.05
C ASP A 43 17.16 -4.32 11.10
N SER A 44 17.71 -4.92 10.04
CA SER A 44 17.91 -6.37 9.95
C SER A 44 18.86 -6.94 11.01
N GLU A 45 19.69 -6.10 11.62
CA GLU A 45 20.62 -6.46 12.69
C GLU A 45 19.99 -6.27 14.09
N GLY A 46 18.71 -5.90 14.17
CA GLY A 46 17.99 -5.65 15.43
C GLY A 46 18.34 -4.32 16.10
N ARG A 47 19.07 -3.43 15.43
CA ARG A 47 19.38 -2.08 15.91
C ARG A 47 18.26 -1.13 15.53
N ARG A 48 18.03 -0.13 16.37
CA ARG A 48 17.01 0.89 16.10
C ARG A 48 17.41 1.77 14.91
N ILE A 49 16.51 1.91 13.94
CA ILE A 49 16.64 2.86 12.84
C ILE A 49 16.48 4.29 13.40
N ARG A 50 17.51 5.11 13.25
CA ARG A 50 17.50 6.51 13.74
C ARG A 50 16.52 7.34 12.91
N GLY A 51 15.78 8.22 13.58
CA GLY A 51 14.80 9.11 12.96
C GLY A 51 13.44 8.46 12.64
N ASP A 52 13.38 7.14 12.54
CA ASP A 52 12.14 6.44 12.22
C ASP A 52 11.32 6.15 13.49
N LYS A 53 10.60 7.17 13.95
CA LYS A 53 9.82 7.16 15.19
C LYS A 53 8.47 7.85 15.01
N PHE A 54 7.40 7.16 15.42
CA PHE A 54 6.06 7.71 15.53
C PHE A 54 5.61 7.77 16.98
N ILE A 55 4.87 8.81 17.34
CA ILE A 55 4.28 8.98 18.68
C ILE A 55 2.76 8.90 18.52
N VAL A 56 2.13 7.98 19.21
CA VAL A 56 0.67 7.78 19.13
C VAL A 56 -0.02 8.79 20.04
N MET A 57 -1.01 9.49 19.50
CA MET A 57 -1.81 10.44 20.27
C MET A 57 -2.75 9.72 21.26
N PRO A 58 -3.21 10.40 22.33
CA PRO A 58 -4.07 9.79 23.35
C PRO A 58 -5.33 9.11 22.82
N ASN A 59 -5.90 9.61 21.72
CA ASN A 59 -7.09 9.03 21.11
C ASN A 59 -6.84 7.69 20.40
N GLY A 60 -5.58 7.31 20.16
CA GLY A 60 -5.22 6.10 19.41
C GLY A 60 -5.65 6.12 17.93
N LYS A 61 -6.12 7.25 17.39
CA LYS A 61 -6.58 7.33 15.99
C LYS A 61 -5.53 7.92 15.07
N CYS A 62 -4.58 8.65 15.63
CA CYS A 62 -3.51 9.31 14.88
C CYS A 62 -2.15 9.13 15.55
N CYS A 63 -1.10 9.16 14.74
CA CYS A 63 0.28 9.24 15.19
C CYS A 63 0.97 10.47 14.62
N PHE A 64 2.02 10.92 15.30
CA PHE A 64 2.78 12.11 14.96
C PHE A 64 4.25 11.75 14.74
N LYS A 65 4.83 12.26 13.66
CA LYS A 65 6.27 12.15 13.39
C LYS A 65 6.92 13.51 13.60
N ALA A 66 7.62 13.64 14.73
CA ALA A 66 8.19 14.92 15.18
C ALA A 66 9.16 15.55 14.19
N GLN A 67 9.96 14.74 13.50
CA GLN A 67 10.94 15.23 12.52
C GLN A 67 10.28 15.89 11.30
N GLU A 68 9.10 15.41 10.90
CA GLU A 68 8.35 15.91 9.76
C GLU A 68 7.26 16.92 10.18
N GLN A 69 7.06 17.09 11.48
CA GLN A 69 5.93 17.85 12.06
C GLN A 69 4.57 17.45 11.46
N LYS A 70 4.42 16.18 11.06
CA LYS A 70 3.24 15.68 10.33
C LYS A 70 2.47 14.68 11.18
N VAL A 71 1.14 14.78 11.08
CA VAL A 71 0.18 13.89 11.71
C VAL A 71 -0.37 12.93 10.68
N TYR A 72 -0.43 11.66 11.04
CA TYR A 72 -0.97 10.61 10.22
C TYR A 72 -2.14 9.94 10.94
N ASN A 73 -3.25 9.77 10.24
CA ASN A 73 -4.30 8.82 10.61
C ASN A 73 -4.06 7.51 9.85
N ILE A 74 -4.94 6.52 10.03
CA ILE A 74 -4.81 5.21 9.39
C ILE A 74 -4.65 5.33 7.87
N ILE A 75 -5.50 6.12 7.21
CA ILE A 75 -5.42 6.31 5.76
C ILE A 75 -4.14 7.01 5.36
N SER A 76 -3.87 8.18 5.93
CA SER A 76 -2.76 8.99 5.47
C SER A 76 -1.43 8.28 5.73
N PHE A 77 -1.33 7.48 6.78
CA PHE A 77 -0.18 6.62 7.02
C PHE A 77 0.02 5.59 5.90
N ILE A 78 -1.01 4.82 5.56
CA ILE A 78 -0.92 3.79 4.51
C ILE A 78 -0.61 4.40 3.14
N LYS A 79 -1.22 5.56 2.83
CA LYS A 79 -0.98 6.26 1.56
C LYS A 79 0.42 6.86 1.46
N GLU A 80 0.98 7.35 2.58
CA GLU A 80 2.32 7.94 2.60
C GLU A 80 3.41 6.87 2.57
N TYR A 81 3.19 5.74 3.24
CA TYR A 81 4.17 4.66 3.38
C TYR A 81 3.66 3.32 2.84
N PRO A 82 3.25 3.24 1.57
CA PRO A 82 2.67 2.02 1.01
C PRO A 82 3.64 0.83 1.04
N GLN A 83 4.95 1.09 0.93
CA GLN A 83 6.01 0.08 0.94
C GLN A 83 6.16 -0.70 2.26
N PHE A 84 5.49 -0.27 3.34
CA PHE A 84 5.51 -1.01 4.61
C PHE A 84 4.48 -2.15 4.66
N PHE A 85 3.60 -2.25 3.66
CA PHE A 85 2.51 -3.22 3.63
C PHE A 85 2.73 -4.30 2.57
N ALA A 86 2.43 -5.55 2.92
CA ALA A 86 2.62 -6.70 2.02
C ALA A 86 1.72 -6.65 0.77
N GLU A 87 0.58 -5.96 0.86
CA GLU A 87 -0.38 -5.78 -0.21
C GLU A 87 0.07 -4.77 -1.28
N TYR A 88 1.12 -4.00 -0.99
CA TYR A 88 1.60 -3.01 -1.94
C TYR A 88 2.23 -3.68 -3.17
N ARG A 89 1.65 -3.39 -4.33
CA ARG A 89 2.18 -3.75 -5.64
C ARG A 89 2.14 -2.53 -6.55
N ALA A 90 3.12 -2.42 -7.44
CA ALA A 90 3.14 -1.35 -8.44
C ALA A 90 1.83 -1.37 -9.26
N GLY A 91 1.15 -0.23 -9.33
CA GLY A 91 -0.14 -0.08 -10.02
C GLY A 91 -1.39 -0.23 -9.13
N VAL A 92 -1.25 -0.62 -7.86
CA VAL A 92 -2.39 -0.59 -6.90
C VAL A 92 -2.67 0.86 -6.51
N SER A 93 -3.94 1.28 -6.60
CA SER A 93 -4.33 2.63 -6.18
C SER A 93 -4.19 2.79 -4.65
N PRO A 94 -3.82 3.98 -4.15
CA PRO A 94 -3.64 4.18 -2.70
C PRO A 94 -4.91 3.87 -1.89
N ASP A 95 -6.10 4.20 -2.39
CA ASP A 95 -7.37 3.86 -1.76
C ASP A 95 -7.66 2.35 -1.77
N ARG A 96 -7.23 1.64 -2.83
CA ARG A 96 -7.34 0.18 -2.85
C ARG A 96 -6.40 -0.44 -1.84
N LEU A 97 -5.17 0.06 -1.71
CA LEU A 97 -4.22 -0.44 -0.72
C LEU A 97 -4.76 -0.27 0.71
N VAL A 98 -5.31 0.90 1.04
CA VAL A 98 -5.99 1.15 2.33
C VAL A 98 -7.06 0.08 2.59
N ASN A 99 -7.92 -0.17 1.61
CA ASN A 99 -8.96 -1.19 1.75
C ASN A 99 -8.37 -2.59 1.99
N LEU A 100 -7.36 -2.99 1.22
CA LEU A 100 -6.73 -4.31 1.36
C LEU A 100 -6.13 -4.50 2.75
N VAL A 101 -5.34 -3.52 3.23
CA VAL A 101 -4.69 -3.55 4.55
C VAL A 101 -5.73 -3.56 5.67
N CYS A 102 -6.69 -2.64 5.65
CA CYS A 102 -7.70 -2.53 6.71
C CYS A 102 -8.56 -3.79 6.83
N ASN A 103 -8.99 -4.37 5.71
CA ASN A 103 -9.79 -5.59 5.74
C ASN A 103 -8.98 -6.81 6.22
N ARG A 104 -7.70 -6.94 5.84
CA ARG A 104 -6.84 -8.00 6.38
C ARG A 104 -6.74 -7.89 7.90
N LEU A 105 -6.47 -6.70 8.43
CA LEU A 105 -6.35 -6.50 9.88
C LEU A 105 -7.66 -6.77 10.62
N LEU A 106 -8.80 -6.55 9.98
CA LEU A 106 -10.11 -6.90 10.53
C LEU A 106 -10.51 -8.37 10.28
N ASN A 107 -9.64 -9.19 9.71
CA ASN A 107 -9.92 -10.58 9.30
C ASN A 107 -11.15 -10.72 8.38
N HIS A 108 -11.42 -9.70 7.57
CA HIS A 108 -12.45 -9.73 6.55
C HIS A 108 -11.86 -10.20 5.22
N PRO A 109 -12.20 -11.41 4.74
CA PRO A 109 -11.67 -11.91 3.48
C PRO A 109 -12.16 -11.03 2.33
N ILE A 110 -11.23 -10.37 1.65
CA ILE A 110 -11.51 -9.74 0.36
C ILE A 110 -11.21 -10.76 -0.71
N GLU A 111 -12.18 -11.04 -1.58
CA GLU A 111 -11.89 -11.79 -2.79
C GLU A 111 -10.80 -11.04 -3.58
N GLU A 112 -9.65 -11.69 -3.78
CA GLU A 112 -8.69 -11.26 -4.78
C GLU A 112 -9.39 -11.34 -6.13
N ARG A 113 -10.05 -10.25 -6.54
CA ARG A 113 -10.34 -10.03 -7.95
C ARG A 113 -8.99 -9.94 -8.61
N SER A 114 -8.48 -11.08 -9.07
CA SER A 114 -7.38 -11.17 -10.01
C SER A 114 -7.66 -10.07 -11.02
N THR A 115 -6.83 -9.03 -11.04
CA THR A 115 -6.84 -8.07 -12.14
C THR A 115 -6.81 -8.96 -13.36
N ARG A 116 -7.91 -9.01 -14.12
CA ARG A 116 -7.93 -9.77 -15.36
C ARG A 116 -6.77 -9.18 -16.14
N ILE A 117 -5.64 -9.86 -16.13
CA ILE A 117 -4.61 -9.69 -17.13
C ILE A 117 -5.36 -10.22 -18.34
N ILE A 118 -6.11 -9.32 -19.00
CA ILE A 118 -6.61 -9.56 -20.33
C ILE A 118 -5.30 -9.76 -21.07
N GLN A 119 -4.94 -11.03 -21.30
CA GLN A 119 -3.87 -11.32 -22.23
C GLN A 119 -4.27 -10.55 -23.49
N PRO A 120 -3.45 -9.61 -23.98
CA PRO A 120 -3.79 -8.90 -25.20
C PRO A 120 -4.12 -9.99 -26.22
N LYS A 121 -5.34 -9.93 -26.78
CA LYS A 121 -5.82 -10.92 -27.74
C LYS A 121 -4.73 -11.11 -28.78
N ARG A 122 -4.04 -12.24 -28.75
CA ARG A 122 -3.07 -12.64 -29.78
C ARG A 122 -3.78 -13.15 -31.03
N ASP A 123 -4.92 -12.56 -31.37
CA ASP A 123 -5.63 -12.77 -32.63
C ASP A 123 -5.20 -11.70 -33.65
N VAL A 124 -3.91 -11.32 -33.62
CA VAL A 124 -3.33 -10.54 -34.71
C VAL A 124 -2.71 -11.56 -35.65
N LYS A 125 -3.18 -11.58 -36.91
CA LYS A 125 -2.60 -12.41 -37.98
C LYS A 125 -1.08 -12.24 -37.92
N PRO A 126 -0.29 -13.33 -37.85
CA PRO A 126 1.16 -13.21 -37.88
C PRO A 126 1.57 -12.44 -39.14
N PHE A 127 2.59 -11.59 -39.02
CA PHE A 127 3.14 -10.89 -40.17
C PHE A 127 3.55 -11.91 -41.22
N ASP A 128 2.96 -11.82 -42.40
CA ASP A 128 3.38 -12.56 -43.58
C ASP A 128 3.75 -11.55 -44.67
N ILE A 129 5.01 -11.62 -45.11
CA ILE A 129 5.51 -10.73 -46.15
C ILE A 129 4.79 -10.96 -47.49
N THR A 130 4.17 -12.12 -47.69
CA THR A 130 3.38 -12.40 -48.90
C THR A 130 2.09 -11.59 -48.99
N ASP A 131 1.61 -11.02 -47.89
CA ASP A 131 0.42 -10.15 -47.88
C ASP A 131 0.69 -8.73 -48.41
N TYR A 132 1.95 -8.41 -48.71
CA TYR A 132 2.38 -7.06 -49.07
C TYR A 132 3.04 -7.03 -50.45
N GLU A 133 2.70 -6.01 -51.24
CA GLU A 133 3.38 -5.74 -52.50
C GLU A 133 4.71 -5.02 -52.24
N ILE A 134 5.82 -5.70 -52.51
CA ILE A 134 7.17 -5.15 -52.30
C ILE A 134 7.55 -4.30 -53.50
N HIS A 135 7.37 -2.99 -53.40
CA HIS A 135 7.91 -2.06 -54.38
C HIS A 135 9.43 -1.97 -54.23
N ARG A 136 10.15 -2.47 -55.24
CA ARG A 136 11.59 -2.30 -55.35
C ARG A 136 11.87 -0.99 -56.07
N PHE A 137 12.65 -0.14 -55.42
CA PHE A 137 13.11 1.10 -56.02
C PHE A 137 14.04 0.79 -57.20
N ASN A 138 13.65 1.23 -58.40
CA ASN A 138 14.49 1.20 -59.60
C ASN A 138 15.17 2.56 -59.75
N PRO A 139 16.50 2.67 -59.61
CA PRO A 139 17.23 3.94 -59.66
C PRO A 139 17.42 4.51 -61.09
N GLN A 140 16.60 4.12 -62.07
CA GLN A 140 16.69 4.55 -63.47
C GLN A 140 15.43 5.26 -64.00
N ASP A 141 14.51 5.63 -63.11
CA ASP A 141 13.50 6.69 -63.35
C ASP A 141 13.89 7.96 -62.58
#